data_AF-A0A6I1EST7-F1
#
_entry.id   AF-A0A6I1EST7-F1
#
_cell.length_a   1.000
_cell.length_b   1.000
_cell.length_c   1.000
_cell.angle_alpha   90.00
_cell.angle_beta   90.00
_cell.angle_gamma   90.00
#
_symmetry.space_group_name_H-M   'P 1'
#
loop_
_entity.id
_entity.type
_entity.pdbx_description
1 polymer ?
#
loop_
_entity_poly.entity_id
_entity_poly.type
_entity_poly.pdbx_seq_one_letter_code
_entity_poly.pdbx_strand_id
1 'polypeptide(L)'
;DASLANLYLQARGNSAVIRRRVQATPEAYGLPNGFKVSDRSIRRFYASRHPELIKRARDEEVNPFFVKPGQQLQIDFVEAKFRFAGQAEEETVYIFEATYAWSRKSYVRVCPDMTQASWMISICDCLQKNGIPLEILCDNDKSLVISHGKEHVRFNPSFEWLCKPLGILPRACRPRRAATKGRIERYGRYLQENGLVDCGIDSETIPDRTALQKKLDEWIEHTADMRVWDTVQYGKATTRDLYAKERALLRFPEALKTCFDVTCWPARTTDEGIVYVYGTAVHLGPNYRGGQTVYVAVRLNGEVLVTNAAGNVIRMTDIPPENLHEFKMDQPPPTSRSAFHADISKKGSRKSLLSQFDEATD
;
A
#
# COMPACT_ATOMS: atom_id res chain seq x y z
N ASP A 1 12.46 -1.45 -32.85
CA ASP A 1 12.20 -0.06 -32.41
C ASP A 1 10.86 0.12 -31.69
N ALA A 2 9.71 -0.23 -32.27
CA ALA A 2 8.40 0.08 -31.65
C ALA A 2 8.19 -0.51 -30.23
N SER A 3 8.61 -1.76 -29.98
CA SER A 3 8.48 -2.39 -28.66
C SER A 3 9.33 -1.70 -27.57
N LEU A 4 10.55 -1.30 -27.90
CA LEU A 4 11.44 -0.54 -26.99
C LEU A 4 10.94 0.90 -26.78
N ALA A 5 10.39 1.55 -27.80
CA ALA A 5 9.77 2.86 -27.65
C ALA A 5 8.54 2.80 -26.74
N ASN A 6 7.68 1.80 -26.93
CA ASN A 6 6.52 1.57 -26.06
C ASN A 6 6.95 1.31 -24.61
N LEU A 7 7.96 0.45 -24.41
CA LEU A 7 8.51 0.20 -23.07
C LEU A 7 9.03 1.49 -22.41
N TYR A 8 9.67 2.40 -23.16
CA TYR A 8 10.13 3.67 -22.61
C TYR A 8 8.98 4.54 -22.12
N LEU A 9 7.89 4.62 -22.90
CA LEU A 9 6.69 5.38 -22.53
C LEU A 9 6.02 4.79 -21.28
N GLN A 10 5.83 3.46 -21.25
CA GLN A 10 5.28 2.74 -20.10
C GLN A 10 6.16 2.91 -18.86
N ALA A 11 7.49 2.82 -19.02
CA ALA A 11 8.46 3.03 -17.95
C ALA A 11 8.65 4.51 -17.59
N ARG A 12 7.95 5.44 -18.26
CA ARG A 12 8.06 6.91 -18.06
C ARG A 12 9.51 7.41 -18.16
N GLY A 13 10.32 6.77 -19.00
CA GLY A 13 11.75 7.06 -19.17
C GLY A 13 12.67 6.56 -18.05
N ASN A 14 12.16 5.77 -17.10
CA ASN A 14 12.96 5.18 -16.04
C ASN A 14 13.90 4.10 -16.59
N SER A 15 15.17 4.45 -16.77
CA SER A 15 16.20 3.55 -17.30
C SER A 15 16.41 2.28 -16.47
N ALA A 16 16.19 2.35 -15.14
CA ALA A 16 16.36 1.18 -14.27
C ALA A 16 15.24 0.16 -14.48
N VAL A 17 14.00 0.62 -14.68
CA VAL A 17 12.85 -0.24 -15.04
C VAL A 17 13.10 -0.87 -16.41
N ILE A 18 13.45 -0.05 -17.41
CA ILE A 18 13.72 -0.51 -18.78
C ILE A 18 14.82 -1.58 -18.76
N ARG A 19 15.92 -1.34 -18.03
CA ARG A 19 17.02 -2.31 -17.89
C ARG A 19 16.52 -3.62 -17.32
N ARG A 20 15.76 -3.59 -16.22
CA ARG A 20 15.25 -4.82 -15.59
C ARG A 20 14.40 -5.61 -16.57
N ARG A 21 13.46 -4.95 -17.26
CA ARG A 21 12.55 -5.58 -18.23
C ARG A 21 13.29 -6.18 -19.41
N VAL A 22 14.15 -5.41 -20.05
CA VAL A 22 14.95 -5.86 -21.19
C VAL A 22 15.88 -7.02 -20.82
N GLN A 23 16.45 -7.03 -19.62
CA GLN A 23 17.32 -8.13 -19.20
C GLN A 23 16.57 -9.36 -18.72
N ALA A 24 15.33 -9.20 -18.22
CA ALA A 24 14.50 -10.32 -17.76
C ALA A 24 13.92 -11.09 -18.94
N THR A 25 13.47 -10.39 -20.00
CA THR A 25 12.89 -10.99 -21.20
C THR A 25 13.43 -10.35 -22.48
N PRO A 26 14.73 -10.50 -22.80
CA PRO A 26 15.34 -9.85 -23.97
C PRO A 26 14.60 -10.13 -25.28
N GLU A 27 14.14 -11.37 -25.45
CA GLU A 27 13.48 -11.88 -26.64
C GLU A 27 12.16 -11.14 -26.93
N ALA A 28 11.42 -10.74 -25.88
CA ALA A 28 10.19 -9.96 -26.01
C ALA A 28 10.43 -8.57 -26.64
N TYR A 29 11.67 -8.09 -26.59
CA TYR A 29 12.10 -6.82 -27.17
C TYR A 29 12.98 -7.00 -28.42
N GLY A 30 13.07 -8.21 -28.96
CA GLY A 30 13.90 -8.53 -30.14
C GLY A 30 15.41 -8.51 -29.84
N LEU A 31 15.80 -8.74 -28.59
CA LEU A 31 17.20 -8.76 -28.15
C LEU A 31 17.65 -10.22 -27.89
N PRO A 32 18.95 -10.52 -28.07
CA PRO A 32 19.46 -11.88 -27.88
C PRO A 32 19.32 -12.34 -26.42
N ASN A 33 19.16 -13.65 -26.22
CA ASN A 33 19.14 -14.23 -24.89
C ASN A 33 20.42 -13.87 -24.12
N GLY A 34 20.29 -13.55 -22.83
CA GLY A 34 21.39 -13.10 -21.98
C GLY A 34 21.87 -11.66 -22.23
N PHE A 35 21.12 -10.86 -23.00
CA PHE A 35 21.45 -9.45 -23.23
C PHE A 35 21.63 -8.69 -21.91
N LYS A 36 22.72 -7.91 -21.82
CA LYS A 36 23.05 -7.06 -20.68
C LYS A 36 23.26 -5.62 -21.12
N VAL A 37 22.74 -4.68 -20.34
CA VAL A 37 22.86 -3.26 -20.65
C VAL A 37 22.92 -2.43 -19.37
N SER A 38 23.69 -1.33 -19.39
CA SER A 38 23.74 -0.41 -18.26
C SER A 38 22.65 0.67 -18.36
N ASP A 39 22.22 1.22 -17.22
CA ASP A 39 21.31 2.37 -17.18
C ASP A 39 21.85 3.55 -18.01
N ARG A 40 23.18 3.75 -17.99
CA ARG A 40 23.86 4.80 -18.78
C ARG A 40 23.74 4.54 -20.28
N SER A 41 23.88 3.29 -20.71
CA SER A 41 23.73 2.89 -22.11
C SER A 41 22.29 3.12 -22.59
N ILE A 42 21.29 2.77 -21.77
CA ILE A 42 19.88 3.03 -22.07
C ILE A 42 19.63 4.54 -22.22
N ARG A 43 20.05 5.35 -21.25
CA ARG A 43 19.89 6.82 -21.32
C ARG A 43 20.53 7.39 -22.58
N ARG A 44 21.74 6.95 -22.93
CA ARG A 44 22.44 7.38 -24.14
C ARG A 44 21.71 6.94 -25.42
N PHE A 45 21.20 5.71 -25.44
CA PHE A 45 20.45 5.17 -26.58
C PHE A 45 19.21 6.03 -26.86
N TYR A 46 18.36 6.26 -25.86
CA TYR A 46 17.16 7.09 -26.03
C TYR A 46 17.50 8.56 -26.29
N ALA A 47 18.57 9.11 -25.70
CA ALA A 47 18.98 10.49 -26.01
C ALA A 47 19.36 10.71 -27.46
N SER A 48 19.97 9.70 -28.09
CA SER A 48 20.40 9.79 -29.48
C SER A 48 19.26 9.64 -30.50
N ARG A 49 18.18 8.93 -30.14
CA ARG A 49 17.13 8.49 -31.08
C ARG A 49 15.75 9.06 -30.78
N HIS A 50 15.49 9.39 -29.52
CA HIS A 50 14.23 9.91 -29.01
C HIS A 50 14.48 11.09 -28.04
N PRO A 51 15.21 12.14 -28.47
CA PRO A 51 15.49 13.31 -27.61
C PRO A 51 14.21 13.99 -27.09
N GLU A 52 13.10 13.90 -27.84
CA GLU A 52 11.78 14.40 -27.48
C GLU A 52 11.17 13.72 -26.24
N LEU A 53 11.63 12.51 -25.90
CA LEU A 53 11.11 11.73 -24.78
C LEU A 53 11.91 11.93 -23.48
N ILE A 54 13.00 12.71 -23.49
CA ILE A 54 13.86 12.88 -22.31
C ILE A 54 13.35 13.97 -21.38
N LYS A 55 13.08 13.57 -20.13
CA LYS A 55 12.92 14.49 -18.99
C LYS A 55 14.23 14.56 -18.21
N ARG A 56 14.73 15.77 -17.93
CA ARG A 56 15.90 15.95 -17.04
C ARG A 56 15.49 15.67 -15.60
N ALA A 57 16.19 14.75 -14.94
CA ALA A 57 16.11 14.59 -13.51
C ALA A 57 16.75 15.79 -12.80
N ARG A 58 16.18 16.22 -11.68
CA ARG A 58 16.83 17.20 -10.79
C ARG A 58 17.83 16.46 -9.91
N ASP A 59 19.02 17.04 -9.73
CA ASP A 59 19.97 16.58 -8.73
C ASP A 59 19.36 16.85 -7.34
N GLU A 60 19.27 15.81 -6.52
CA GLU A 60 18.76 15.92 -5.17
C GLU A 60 19.92 16.08 -4.17
N GLU A 61 19.74 17.01 -3.24
CA GLU A 61 20.68 17.23 -2.16
C GLU A 61 20.70 16.02 -1.21
N VAL A 62 21.86 15.40 -1.05
CA VAL A 62 22.04 14.25 -0.16
C VAL A 62 22.42 14.73 1.23
N ASN A 63 21.41 14.95 2.08
CA ASN A 63 21.64 15.22 3.50
C ASN A 63 22.10 13.94 4.24
N PRO A 64 23.24 13.97 4.98
CA PRO A 64 23.65 12.86 5.83
C PRO A 64 22.61 12.57 6.91
N PHE A 65 22.21 11.32 7.03
CA PHE A 65 21.24 10.85 8.01
C PHE A 65 21.83 9.67 8.79
N PHE A 66 21.98 9.84 10.11
CA PHE A 66 22.56 8.85 11.01
C PHE A 66 21.47 8.23 11.88
N VAL A 67 21.41 6.89 11.88
CA VAL A 67 20.46 6.09 12.64
C VAL A 67 21.13 4.76 13.00
N LYS A 68 20.81 4.18 14.16
CA LYS A 68 21.32 2.86 14.55
C LYS A 68 20.42 1.74 13.99
N PRO A 69 20.95 0.51 13.80
CA PRO A 69 20.11 -0.65 13.48
C PRO A 69 18.99 -0.81 14.51
N GLY A 70 17.78 -1.09 14.05
CA GLY A 70 16.59 -1.32 14.86
C GLY A 70 16.03 -0.06 15.52
N GLN A 71 16.65 1.10 15.31
CA GLN A 71 16.22 2.34 15.94
C GLN A 71 14.90 2.80 15.35
N GLN A 72 14.86 3.19 14.08
CA GLN A 72 13.73 3.96 13.53
C GLN A 72 13.08 3.30 12.32
N LEU A 73 11.77 3.11 12.40
CA LEU A 73 10.88 2.91 11.25
C LEU A 73 10.28 4.25 10.85
N GLN A 74 10.29 4.58 9.56
CA GLN A 74 9.64 5.77 9.03
C GLN A 74 8.42 5.33 8.23
N ILE A 75 7.27 5.98 8.45
CA ILE A 75 6.01 5.63 7.79
C ILE A 75 5.41 6.84 7.10
N ASP A 76 4.75 6.60 5.97
CA ASP A 76 3.99 7.59 5.22
C ASP A 76 2.81 6.90 4.49
N PHE A 77 1.93 7.69 3.92
CA PHE A 77 0.93 7.22 2.96
C PHE A 77 1.12 7.93 1.63
N VAL A 78 0.99 7.15 0.55
CA VAL A 78 1.09 7.63 -0.81
C VAL A 78 -0.22 7.41 -1.54
N GLU A 79 -0.69 8.44 -2.21
CA GLU A 79 -1.71 8.34 -3.26
C GLU A 79 -1.03 8.18 -4.61
N ALA A 80 -1.45 7.18 -5.38
CA ALA A 80 -0.97 6.99 -6.74
C ALA A 80 -2.11 6.64 -7.69
N LYS A 81 -1.86 6.83 -8.98
CA LYS A 81 -2.76 6.40 -10.05
C LYS A 81 -2.31 5.05 -10.58
N PHE A 82 -3.25 4.11 -10.69
CA PHE A 82 -2.98 2.77 -11.21
C PHE A 82 -4.17 2.30 -12.05
N ARG A 83 -3.90 1.64 -13.18
CA ARG A 83 -4.92 1.04 -14.03
C ARG A 83 -4.93 -0.47 -13.82
N PHE A 84 -6.03 -1.01 -13.33
CA PHE A 84 -6.22 -2.45 -13.18
C PHE A 84 -6.64 -3.09 -14.51
N ALA A 85 -6.43 -4.40 -14.62
CA ALA A 85 -6.80 -5.18 -15.80
C ALA A 85 -8.28 -4.98 -16.16
N GLY A 86 -8.58 -4.75 -17.44
CA GLY A 86 -9.94 -4.53 -17.91
C GLY A 86 -10.60 -3.19 -17.49
N GLN A 87 -9.84 -2.28 -16.86
CA GLN A 87 -10.26 -0.90 -16.65
C GLN A 87 -9.72 0.01 -17.75
N ALA A 88 -10.56 0.94 -18.24
CA ALA A 88 -10.14 1.91 -19.25
C ALA A 88 -9.30 3.06 -18.67
N GLU A 89 -9.60 3.46 -17.43
CA GLU A 89 -9.03 4.62 -16.76
C GLU A 89 -8.19 4.20 -15.54
N GLU A 90 -7.27 5.07 -15.12
CA GLU A 90 -6.55 4.90 -13.85
C GLU A 90 -7.44 5.27 -12.65
N GLU A 91 -7.41 4.48 -11.59
CA GLU A 91 -8.01 4.81 -10.30
C GLU A 91 -6.97 5.24 -9.26
N THR A 92 -7.43 5.92 -8.20
CA THR A 92 -6.55 6.25 -7.06
C THR A 92 -6.36 5.00 -6.20
N VAL A 93 -5.11 4.61 -5.99
CA VAL A 93 -4.70 3.61 -4.99
C VAL A 93 -4.03 4.31 -3.82
N TYR A 94 -4.39 3.88 -2.61
CA TYR A 94 -3.79 4.35 -1.36
C TYR A 94 -2.79 3.30 -0.91
N ILE A 95 -1.56 3.70 -0.62
CA ILE A 95 -0.49 2.78 -0.25
C ILE A 95 0.16 3.30 1.02
N PHE A 96 0.00 2.54 2.10
CA PHE A 96 0.86 2.70 3.27
C PHE A 96 2.27 2.28 2.89
N GLU A 97 3.26 3.07 3.28
CA GLU A 97 4.66 2.74 3.10
C GLU A 97 5.43 2.87 4.41
N ALA A 98 6.39 1.95 4.58
CA ALA A 98 7.27 1.94 5.72
C ALA A 98 8.71 1.64 5.28
N THR A 99 9.69 2.31 5.88
CA THR A 99 11.11 2.08 5.64
C THR A 99 11.87 2.01 6.97
N TYR A 100 12.53 0.87 7.24
CA TYR A 100 13.50 0.75 8.31
C TYR A 100 14.72 1.59 7.95
N ALA A 101 14.93 2.68 8.69
CA ALA A 101 15.77 3.78 8.20
C ALA A 101 17.25 3.39 8.05
N TRP A 102 17.72 2.39 8.81
CA TRP A 102 19.09 1.90 8.75
C TRP A 102 19.31 0.95 7.57
N SER A 103 18.60 -0.19 7.52
CA SER A 103 18.75 -1.16 6.44
C SER A 103 18.17 -0.71 5.10
N ARG A 104 17.22 0.22 5.15
CA ARG A 104 16.32 0.61 4.06
C ARG A 104 15.37 -0.51 3.64
N LYS A 105 15.17 -1.54 4.49
CA LYS A 105 14.11 -2.52 4.28
C LYS A 105 12.80 -1.78 4.20
N SER A 106 12.08 -2.00 3.11
CA SER A 106 10.78 -1.40 2.90
C SER A 106 9.66 -2.40 3.08
N TYR A 107 8.48 -1.86 3.37
CA TYR A 107 7.23 -2.57 3.38
C TYR A 107 6.15 -1.64 2.83
N VAL A 108 5.22 -2.19 2.07
CA VAL A 108 4.07 -1.45 1.55
C VAL A 108 2.79 -2.24 1.76
N ARG A 109 1.68 -1.52 1.96
CA ARG A 109 0.35 -2.10 2.01
C ARG A 109 -0.63 -1.29 1.17
N VAL A 110 -1.22 -1.92 0.14
CA VAL A 110 -2.33 -1.36 -0.62
C VAL A 110 -3.56 -1.33 0.29
N CYS A 111 -4.16 -0.16 0.44
CA CYS A 111 -5.27 0.09 1.37
C CYS A 111 -6.53 0.57 0.64
N PRO A 112 -7.72 0.37 1.24
CA PRO A 112 -8.98 0.90 0.71
C PRO A 112 -9.08 2.43 0.88
N ASP A 113 -8.40 2.98 1.89
CA ASP A 113 -8.36 4.41 2.22
C ASP A 113 -7.15 4.77 3.09
N MET A 114 -7.08 6.03 3.54
CA MET A 114 -6.06 6.58 4.44
C MET A 114 -6.61 6.82 5.86
N THR A 115 -7.65 6.10 6.28
CA THR A 115 -8.22 6.26 7.62
C THR A 115 -7.29 5.73 8.70
N GLN A 116 -7.54 6.10 9.96
CA GLN A 116 -6.81 5.56 11.10
C GLN A 116 -6.80 4.03 11.13
N ALA A 117 -7.91 3.37 10.78
CA ALA A 117 -7.96 1.91 10.78
C ALA A 117 -6.95 1.31 9.77
N SER A 118 -6.88 1.89 8.56
CA SER A 118 -5.88 1.52 7.55
C SER A 118 -4.44 1.77 8.03
N TRP A 119 -4.19 2.88 8.74
CA TRP A 119 -2.89 3.13 9.39
C TRP A 119 -2.53 2.05 10.42
N MET A 120 -3.42 1.76 11.39
CA MET A 120 -3.12 0.83 12.48
C MET A 120 -2.90 -0.59 11.95
N ILE A 121 -3.75 -1.06 11.04
CA ILE A 121 -3.61 -2.38 10.40
C ILE A 121 -2.27 -2.48 9.66
N SER A 122 -1.92 -1.46 8.89
CA SER A 122 -0.69 -1.47 8.09
C SER A 122 0.58 -1.40 8.95
N ILE A 123 0.58 -0.62 10.02
CA ILE A 123 1.68 -0.58 10.98
C ILE A 123 1.84 -1.95 11.63
N CYS A 124 0.76 -2.53 12.18
CA CYS A 124 0.82 -3.82 12.84
C CYS A 124 1.30 -4.95 11.89
N ASP A 125 0.82 -5.00 10.65
CA ASP A 125 1.27 -6.01 9.67
C ASP A 125 2.75 -5.82 9.31
N CYS A 126 3.20 -4.57 9.16
CA CYS A 126 4.62 -4.24 8.95
C CYS A 126 5.49 -4.73 10.12
N LEU A 127 5.09 -4.44 11.36
CA LEU A 127 5.82 -4.81 12.57
C LEU A 127 5.85 -6.33 12.76
N GLN A 128 4.75 -7.02 12.46
CA GLN A 128 4.69 -8.48 12.51
C GLN A 128 5.64 -9.12 11.49
N LYS A 129 5.66 -8.62 10.26
CA LYS A 129 6.48 -9.18 9.17
C LYS A 129 7.96 -8.83 9.33
N ASN A 130 8.26 -7.61 9.75
CA ASN A 130 9.61 -7.06 9.67
C ASN A 130 10.27 -6.75 11.02
N GLY A 131 9.55 -6.90 12.14
CA GLY A 131 10.06 -6.74 13.49
C GLY A 131 9.74 -5.39 14.13
N ILE A 132 9.87 -5.30 15.45
CA ILE A 132 9.50 -4.09 16.19
C ILE A 132 10.72 -3.18 16.41
N PRO A 133 10.70 -1.91 15.93
CA PRO A 133 11.77 -0.93 16.13
C PRO A 133 11.69 -0.28 17.52
N LEU A 134 12.64 0.62 17.83
CA LEU A 134 12.59 1.46 19.04
C LEU A 134 11.67 2.67 18.87
N GLU A 135 11.59 3.25 17.67
CA GLU A 135 10.80 4.43 17.37
C GLU A 135 10.13 4.34 15.99
N ILE A 136 8.94 4.93 15.90
CA ILE A 136 8.23 5.15 14.62
C ILE A 136 8.18 6.65 14.38
N LEU A 137 8.77 7.09 13.25
CA LEU A 137 8.65 8.46 12.76
C LEU A 137 7.53 8.53 11.73
N CYS A 138 6.52 9.35 12.01
CA CYS A 138 5.43 9.65 11.10
C CYS A 138 5.41 11.13 10.71
N ASP A 139 4.56 11.45 9.73
CA ASP A 139 4.23 12.82 9.40
C ASP A 139 3.17 13.39 10.39
N ASN A 140 2.57 14.53 10.04
CA ASN A 140 1.55 15.17 10.88
C ASN A 140 0.13 14.84 10.40
N ASP A 141 -0.10 13.68 9.78
CA ASP A 141 -1.44 13.24 9.40
C ASP A 141 -2.33 13.12 10.65
N LYS A 142 -3.58 13.58 10.55
CA LYS A 142 -4.53 13.61 11.69
C LYS A 142 -4.86 12.23 12.25
N SER A 143 -4.67 11.18 11.46
CA SER A 143 -4.82 9.80 11.88
C SER A 143 -3.76 9.39 12.92
N LEU A 144 -2.62 10.07 12.92
CA LEU A 144 -1.47 9.79 13.80
C LEU A 144 -1.18 10.92 14.79
N VAL A 145 -1.40 12.18 14.41
CA VAL A 145 -1.07 13.38 15.18
C VAL A 145 -2.29 14.30 15.26
N ILE A 146 -2.79 14.52 16.48
CA ILE A 146 -3.91 15.45 16.72
C ILE A 146 -3.43 16.91 16.63
N SER A 147 -2.29 17.20 17.25
CA SER A 147 -1.69 18.54 17.19
C SER A 147 -0.18 18.50 17.39
N HIS A 148 0.53 19.40 16.70
CA HIS A 148 1.97 19.55 16.84
C HIS A 148 2.30 20.98 17.30
N GLY A 149 2.58 21.12 18.61
CA GLY A 149 3.08 22.36 19.21
C GLY A 149 4.59 22.54 18.99
N LYS A 150 5.17 23.63 19.53
CA LYS A 150 6.62 23.87 19.46
C LYS A 150 7.43 22.89 20.31
N GLU A 151 6.87 22.48 21.46
CA GLU A 151 7.56 21.65 22.46
C GLU A 151 6.92 20.27 22.66
N HIS A 152 5.62 20.15 22.35
CA HIS A 152 4.86 18.93 22.57
C HIS A 152 4.08 18.52 21.32
N VAL A 153 4.08 17.22 21.05
CA VAL A 153 3.26 16.58 20.02
C VAL A 153 2.19 15.79 20.73
N ARG A 154 0.92 16.03 20.37
CA ARG A 154 -0.20 15.23 20.82
C ARG A 154 -0.52 14.21 19.75
N PHE A 155 -0.14 12.96 19.99
CA PHE A 155 -0.45 11.86 19.09
C PHE A 155 -1.92 11.45 19.22
N ASN A 156 -2.38 10.73 18.22
CA ASN A 156 -3.69 10.12 18.25
C ASN A 156 -3.71 8.96 19.28
N PRO A 157 -4.70 8.87 20.18
CA PRO A 157 -4.79 7.82 21.19
C PRO A 157 -4.66 6.40 20.65
N SER A 158 -5.22 6.10 19.47
CA SER A 158 -5.10 4.77 18.87
C SER A 158 -3.66 4.45 18.48
N PHE A 159 -2.92 5.44 17.97
CA PHE A 159 -1.50 5.29 17.64
C PHE A 159 -0.63 5.15 18.89
N GLU A 160 -0.92 5.92 19.95
CA GLU A 160 -0.26 5.76 21.25
C GLU A 160 -0.54 4.40 21.89
N TRP A 161 -1.80 3.94 21.82
CA TRP A 161 -2.22 2.64 22.31
C TRP A 161 -1.54 1.50 21.55
N LEU A 162 -1.30 1.67 20.25
CA LEU A 162 -0.49 0.73 19.46
C LEU A 162 0.97 0.71 19.96
N CYS A 163 1.58 1.89 20.11
CA CYS A 163 3.01 2.01 20.39
C CYS A 163 3.41 1.58 21.82
N LYS A 164 2.63 1.96 22.83
CA LYS A 164 2.95 1.80 24.26
C LYS A 164 3.23 0.35 24.69
N PRO A 165 2.35 -0.64 24.45
CA PRO A 165 2.59 -2.03 24.85
C PRO A 165 3.76 -2.67 24.10
N LEU A 166 4.05 -2.17 22.89
CA LEU A 166 5.20 -2.62 22.10
C LEU A 166 6.51 -1.91 22.51
N GLY A 167 6.47 -0.94 23.42
CA GLY A 167 7.63 -0.15 23.83
C GLY A 167 8.21 0.69 22.69
N ILE A 168 7.36 1.13 21.76
CA ILE A 168 7.73 1.98 20.63
C ILE A 168 7.58 3.45 21.06
N LEU A 169 8.57 4.28 20.75
CA LEU A 169 8.48 5.72 20.90
C LEU A 169 7.90 6.37 19.62
N PRO A 170 6.69 6.95 19.64
CA PRO A 170 6.18 7.70 18.49
C PRO A 170 6.91 9.03 18.34
N ARG A 171 7.23 9.40 17.09
CA ARG A 171 7.83 10.68 16.71
C ARG A 171 7.09 11.27 15.53
N ALA A 172 6.90 12.59 15.53
CA ALA A 172 6.35 13.32 14.39
C ALA A 172 7.44 14.20 13.75
N CYS A 173 7.35 14.38 12.44
CA CYS A 173 8.19 15.32 11.71
C CYS A 173 7.92 16.76 12.16
N ARG A 174 8.98 17.58 12.28
CA ARG A 174 8.83 18.99 12.66
C ARG A 174 8.07 19.75 11.56
N PRO A 175 7.03 20.52 11.90
CA PRO A 175 6.29 21.32 10.93
C PRO A 175 7.21 22.25 10.15
N ARG A 176 6.95 22.40 8.84
CA ARG A 176 7.68 23.31 7.93
C ARG A 176 9.18 23.00 7.79
N ARG A 177 9.63 21.78 8.11
CA ARG A 177 10.95 21.26 7.75
C ARG A 177 10.81 20.02 6.88
N ALA A 178 10.44 20.20 5.62
CA ALA A 178 10.32 19.12 4.62
C ALA A 178 11.59 18.25 4.58
N ALA A 179 12.77 18.86 4.72
CA ALA A 179 14.07 18.17 4.79
C ALA A 179 14.25 17.16 5.96
N THR A 180 13.26 17.00 6.85
CA THR A 180 13.29 16.02 7.95
C THR A 180 12.52 14.72 7.69
N LYS A 181 11.75 14.63 6.59
CA LYS A 181 11.17 13.35 6.14
C LYS A 181 12.28 12.52 5.50
N GLY A 182 13.07 11.85 6.34
CA GLY A 182 14.39 11.29 6.00
C GLY A 182 14.45 10.31 4.81
N ARG A 183 14.40 9.01 5.09
CA ARG A 183 14.52 7.95 4.07
C ARG A 183 13.19 7.71 3.35
N ILE A 184 12.08 7.98 4.03
CA ILE A 184 10.73 7.68 3.54
C ILE A 184 10.35 8.49 2.29
N GLU A 185 10.67 9.79 2.21
CA GLU A 185 10.41 10.59 0.99
C GLU A 185 11.09 10.01 -0.25
N ARG A 186 12.35 9.59 -0.09
CA ARG A 186 13.10 8.95 -1.17
C ARG A 186 12.54 7.58 -1.51
N TYR A 187 12.01 6.86 -0.53
CA TYR A 187 11.36 5.59 -0.75
C TYR A 187 10.03 5.77 -1.48
N GLY A 188 9.16 6.69 -1.07
CA GLY A 188 7.88 6.94 -1.73
C GLY A 188 8.02 7.37 -3.17
N ARG A 189 9.03 8.20 -3.48
CA ARG A 189 9.37 8.46 -4.88
C ARG A 189 9.84 7.20 -5.60
N TYR A 190 10.72 6.42 -4.98
CA TYR A 190 11.22 5.18 -5.56
C TYR A 190 10.09 4.17 -5.84
N LEU A 191 9.14 4.03 -4.93
CA LEU A 191 7.94 3.22 -5.08
C LEU A 191 7.10 3.70 -6.27
N GLN A 192 6.81 4.99 -6.37
CA GLN A 192 6.01 5.54 -7.47
C GLN A 192 6.70 5.46 -8.82
N GLU A 193 7.98 5.85 -8.90
CA GLU A 193 8.71 5.95 -10.17
C GLU A 193 9.30 4.61 -10.63
N ASN A 194 9.44 3.63 -9.73
CA ASN A 194 9.95 2.31 -10.06
C ASN A 194 8.92 1.24 -9.80
N GLY A 195 8.48 1.03 -8.56
CA GLY A 195 7.61 -0.10 -8.20
C GLY A 195 6.28 -0.10 -8.93
N LEU A 196 5.50 0.98 -8.80
CA LEU A 196 4.20 1.11 -9.45
C LEU A 196 4.32 1.20 -10.98
N VAL A 197 5.38 1.83 -11.49
CA VAL A 197 5.66 1.83 -12.93
C VAL A 197 5.97 0.41 -13.43
N ASP A 198 6.74 -0.38 -12.69
CA ASP A 198 7.03 -1.77 -13.03
C ASP A 198 5.74 -2.59 -13.03
N CYS A 199 4.92 -2.50 -11.98
CA CYS A 199 3.63 -3.17 -11.92
C CYS A 199 2.68 -2.70 -13.05
N GLY A 200 2.71 -1.41 -13.41
CA GLY A 200 1.88 -0.86 -14.47
C GLY A 200 2.19 -1.40 -15.86
N ILE A 201 3.43 -1.83 -16.12
CA ILE A 201 3.81 -2.54 -17.36
C ILE A 201 3.06 -3.88 -17.46
N ASP A 202 2.80 -4.54 -16.34
CA ASP A 202 2.06 -5.80 -16.25
C ASP A 202 0.60 -5.61 -15.80
N SER A 203 0.04 -4.40 -15.97
CA SER A 203 -1.30 -4.03 -15.47
C SER A 203 -2.41 -4.98 -15.92
N GLU A 204 -2.31 -5.55 -17.13
CA GLU A 204 -3.27 -6.54 -17.65
C GLU A 204 -3.32 -7.86 -16.86
N THR A 205 -2.33 -8.11 -15.99
CA THR A 205 -2.28 -9.29 -15.10
C THR A 205 -2.73 -8.98 -13.67
N ILE A 206 -3.13 -7.73 -13.41
CA ILE A 206 -3.42 -7.22 -12.06
C ILE A 206 -4.89 -6.78 -12.03
N PRO A 207 -5.84 -7.68 -11.70
CA PRO A 207 -7.27 -7.37 -11.74
C PRO A 207 -7.76 -6.49 -10.58
N ASP A 208 -7.10 -6.54 -9.43
CA ASP A 208 -7.57 -5.94 -8.19
C ASP A 208 -6.42 -5.53 -7.23
N ARG A 209 -6.76 -4.91 -6.10
CA ARG A 209 -5.79 -4.39 -5.13
C ARG A 209 -5.02 -5.51 -4.44
N THR A 210 -5.64 -6.68 -4.28
CA THR A 210 -4.99 -7.86 -3.72
C THR A 210 -3.89 -8.38 -4.65
N ALA A 211 -4.14 -8.44 -5.95
CA ALA A 211 -3.14 -8.78 -6.95
C ALA A 211 -2.02 -7.73 -7.03
N LEU A 212 -2.35 -6.44 -6.90
CA LEU A 212 -1.36 -5.37 -6.84
C LEU A 212 -0.47 -5.50 -5.59
N GLN A 213 -1.05 -5.79 -4.42
CA GLN A 213 -0.30 -6.05 -3.19
C GLN A 213 0.73 -7.17 -3.42
N LYS A 214 0.30 -8.31 -3.98
CA LYS A 214 1.19 -9.43 -4.26
C LYS A 214 2.32 -9.04 -5.20
N LYS A 215 2.02 -8.27 -6.25
CA LYS A 215 3.05 -7.79 -7.19
C LYS A 215 4.04 -6.81 -6.56
N LEU A 216 3.59 -5.96 -5.65
CA LEU A 216 4.46 -5.07 -4.89
C LEU A 216 5.34 -5.84 -3.90
N ASP A 217 4.82 -6.88 -3.25
CA ASP A 217 5.60 -7.75 -2.37
C ASP A 217 6.72 -8.46 -3.15
N GLU A 218 6.38 -9.06 -4.31
CA GLU A 218 7.36 -9.66 -5.24
C GLU A 218 8.41 -8.64 -5.69
N TRP A 219 7.97 -7.42 -6.05
CA TRP A 219 8.86 -6.37 -6.49
C TRP A 219 9.81 -5.89 -5.37
N ILE A 220 9.33 -5.78 -4.12
CA ILE A 220 10.17 -5.44 -2.98
C ILE A 220 11.26 -6.49 -2.82
N GLU A 221 10.89 -7.77 -2.78
CA GLU A 221 11.83 -8.86 -2.53
C GLU A 221 12.90 -8.98 -3.62
N HIS A 222 12.50 -8.88 -4.90
CA HIS A 222 13.39 -9.15 -6.02
C HIS A 222 14.09 -7.90 -6.56
N THR A 223 13.57 -6.70 -6.29
CA THR A 223 14.12 -5.44 -6.80
C THR A 223 14.58 -4.51 -5.68
N ALA A 224 13.68 -4.10 -4.78
CA ALA A 224 14.01 -3.09 -3.76
C ALA A 224 15.05 -3.61 -2.75
N ASP A 225 14.90 -4.87 -2.33
CA ASP A 225 15.78 -5.55 -1.38
C ASP A 225 17.17 -5.85 -1.99
N MET A 226 17.27 -5.94 -3.31
CA MET A 226 18.53 -6.23 -4.02
C MET A 226 19.35 -4.98 -4.34
N ARG A 227 18.88 -3.79 -3.97
CA ARG A 227 19.61 -2.53 -4.18
C ARG A 227 20.87 -2.50 -3.36
N VAL A 228 22.00 -2.20 -4.00
CA VAL A 228 23.31 -2.08 -3.37
C VAL A 228 23.54 -0.67 -2.85
N TRP A 229 24.04 -0.58 -1.63
CA TRP A 229 24.40 0.66 -0.96
C TRP A 229 25.86 0.64 -0.58
N ASP A 230 26.53 1.78 -0.76
CA ASP A 230 27.85 1.99 -0.19
C ASP A 230 27.70 2.45 1.26
N THR A 231 28.19 1.63 2.18
CA THR A 231 28.09 1.88 3.61
C THR A 231 29.49 2.06 4.19
N VAL A 232 29.64 3.06 5.07
CA VAL A 232 30.93 3.34 5.71
C VAL A 232 31.44 2.14 6.52
N GLN A 233 30.53 1.37 7.12
CA GLN A 233 30.90 0.28 8.04
C GLN A 233 31.01 -1.11 7.36
N TYR A 234 30.26 -1.37 6.28
CA TYR A 234 30.18 -2.70 5.67
C TYR A 234 30.55 -2.71 4.18
N GLY A 235 31.02 -1.59 3.63
CA GLY A 235 31.25 -1.44 2.20
C GLY A 235 29.95 -1.59 1.42
N LYS A 236 30.04 -2.22 0.24
CA LYS A 236 28.88 -2.48 -0.63
C LYS A 236 28.05 -3.63 -0.08
N ALA A 237 26.81 -3.34 0.32
CA ALA A 237 25.84 -4.32 0.81
C ALA A 237 24.46 -4.07 0.20
N THR A 238 23.68 -5.12 -0.02
CA THR A 238 22.28 -4.96 -0.46
C THR A 238 21.38 -4.54 0.70
N THR A 239 20.23 -3.95 0.41
CA THR A 239 19.16 -3.74 1.41
C THR A 239 18.84 -5.04 2.16
N ARG A 240 18.81 -6.18 1.45
CA ARG A 240 18.61 -7.52 2.02
C ARG A 240 19.69 -7.89 3.02
N ASP A 241 20.97 -7.70 2.66
CA ASP A 241 22.11 -8.01 3.54
C ASP A 241 22.09 -7.14 4.80
N LEU A 242 21.78 -5.85 4.64
CA LEU A 242 21.63 -4.93 5.76
C LEU A 242 20.44 -5.35 6.64
N TYR A 243 19.29 -5.65 6.04
CA TYR A 243 18.12 -6.07 6.80
C TYR A 243 18.37 -7.35 7.59
N ALA A 244 19.09 -8.34 7.04
CA ALA A 244 19.46 -9.55 7.77
C ALA A 244 20.23 -9.24 9.07
N LYS A 245 21.11 -8.22 9.03
CA LYS A 245 21.84 -7.73 10.22
C LYS A 245 20.92 -6.98 11.18
N GLU A 246 20.05 -6.12 10.67
CA GLU A 246 19.10 -5.36 11.49
C GLU A 246 18.08 -6.26 12.18
N ARG A 247 17.57 -7.25 11.45
CA ARG A 247 16.55 -8.19 11.89
C ARG A 247 16.97 -8.96 13.13
N ALA A 248 18.25 -9.27 13.27
CA ALA A 248 18.80 -9.92 14.47
C ALA A 248 18.69 -9.05 15.74
N LEU A 249 18.44 -7.76 15.59
CA LEU A 249 18.33 -6.77 16.67
C LEU A 249 16.88 -6.28 16.87
N LEU A 250 15.95 -6.72 16.03
CA LEU A 250 14.52 -6.40 16.13
C LEU A 250 13.78 -7.44 16.97
N ARG A 251 12.65 -7.03 17.57
CA ARG A 251 11.80 -7.91 18.39
C ARG A 251 10.68 -8.53 17.55
N PHE A 252 10.39 -9.82 17.77
CA PHE A 252 9.33 -10.57 17.08
C PHE A 252 8.45 -11.31 18.10
N PRO A 253 7.54 -10.62 18.80
CA PRO A 253 6.64 -11.28 19.75
C PRO A 253 5.64 -12.18 19.03
N GLU A 254 5.64 -13.48 19.39
CA GLU A 254 4.82 -14.51 18.75
C GLU A 254 3.31 -14.26 18.91
N ALA A 255 2.91 -13.74 20.07
CA ALA A 255 1.50 -13.46 20.40
C ALA A 255 0.91 -12.21 19.73
N LEU A 256 1.71 -11.40 19.00
CA LEU A 256 1.23 -10.14 18.41
C LEU A 256 0.00 -10.34 17.52
N LYS A 257 -0.12 -11.50 16.85
CA LYS A 257 -1.22 -11.78 15.93
C LYS A 257 -2.56 -12.03 16.64
N THR A 258 -2.52 -12.61 17.85
CA THR A 258 -3.68 -13.19 18.52
C THR A 258 -4.14 -12.38 19.73
N CYS A 259 -3.26 -11.56 20.31
CA CYS A 259 -3.59 -10.79 21.51
C CYS A 259 -3.70 -9.28 21.27
N PHE A 260 -3.50 -8.80 20.04
CA PHE A 260 -3.45 -7.38 19.73
C PHE A 260 -4.64 -6.95 18.89
N ASP A 261 -5.60 -6.28 19.54
CA ASP A 261 -6.73 -5.66 18.86
C ASP A 261 -6.23 -4.39 18.17
N VAL A 262 -6.14 -4.41 16.85
CA VAL A 262 -5.46 -3.36 16.07
C VAL A 262 -6.33 -2.14 15.89
N THR A 263 -7.65 -2.34 15.75
CA THR A 263 -8.62 -1.25 15.66
C THR A 263 -9.90 -1.66 16.39
N CYS A 264 -10.51 -0.71 17.09
CA CYS A 264 -11.76 -0.90 17.82
C CYS A 264 -12.69 0.29 17.60
N TRP A 265 -13.97 0.05 17.36
CA TRP A 265 -14.96 1.11 17.18
C TRP A 265 -16.36 0.68 17.60
N PRO A 266 -17.24 1.64 17.97
CA PRO A 266 -18.66 1.35 18.14
C PRO A 266 -19.34 1.20 16.78
N ALA A 267 -20.17 0.16 16.64
CA ALA A 267 -20.99 -0.08 15.46
C ALA A 267 -22.48 -0.13 15.83
N ARG A 268 -23.34 0.22 14.86
CA ARG A 268 -24.80 0.15 15.00
C ARG A 268 -25.29 -1.06 14.23
N THR A 269 -26.11 -1.88 14.87
CA THR A 269 -26.72 -3.03 14.21
C THR A 269 -27.81 -2.62 13.24
N THR A 270 -28.01 -3.37 12.17
CA THR A 270 -29.18 -3.21 11.29
C THR A 270 -30.47 -3.66 11.98
N ASP A 271 -31.61 -3.43 11.34
CA ASP A 271 -32.91 -3.98 11.78
C ASP A 271 -32.93 -5.51 11.85
N GLU A 272 -32.05 -6.17 11.09
CA GLU A 272 -31.89 -7.62 11.07
C GLU A 272 -30.87 -8.14 12.11
N GLY A 273 -30.17 -7.23 12.81
CA GLY A 273 -29.15 -7.58 13.80
C GLY A 273 -27.80 -7.92 13.18
N ILE A 274 -27.44 -7.22 12.11
CA ILE A 274 -26.18 -7.39 11.37
C ILE A 274 -25.26 -6.21 11.67
N VAL A 275 -23.96 -6.48 11.75
CA VAL A 275 -22.90 -5.45 11.66
C VAL A 275 -22.02 -5.78 10.46
N TYR A 276 -21.70 -4.76 9.66
CA TYR A 276 -20.78 -4.90 8.54
C TYR A 276 -19.37 -4.54 8.97
N VAL A 277 -18.43 -5.40 8.61
CA VAL A 277 -17.02 -5.26 8.98
C VAL A 277 -16.19 -5.63 7.76
N TYR A 278 -15.56 -4.65 7.10
CA TYR A 278 -14.75 -4.85 5.89
C TYR A 278 -15.43 -5.78 4.87
N GLY A 279 -16.63 -5.44 4.39
CA GLY A 279 -17.33 -6.27 3.40
C GLY A 279 -17.89 -7.59 3.95
N THR A 280 -17.76 -7.88 5.24
CA THR A 280 -18.29 -9.11 5.87
C THR A 280 -19.53 -8.79 6.72
N ALA A 281 -20.61 -9.54 6.51
CA ALA A 281 -21.83 -9.44 7.30
C ALA A 281 -21.75 -10.32 8.56
N VAL A 282 -21.73 -9.69 9.73
CA VAL A 282 -21.66 -10.37 11.03
C VAL A 282 -23.04 -10.39 11.68
N HIS A 283 -23.67 -11.56 11.67
CA HIS A 283 -25.01 -11.76 12.26
C HIS A 283 -24.92 -11.99 13.77
N LEU A 284 -25.54 -11.12 14.55
CA LEU A 284 -25.51 -11.14 16.02
C LEU A 284 -26.74 -11.82 16.65
N GLY A 285 -27.79 -12.06 15.85
CA GLY A 285 -29.02 -12.72 16.28
C GLY A 285 -30.15 -11.76 16.66
N PRO A 286 -31.35 -12.30 16.97
CA PRO A 286 -32.57 -11.51 17.10
C PRO A 286 -32.55 -10.51 18.25
N ASN A 287 -31.79 -10.78 19.31
CA ASN A 287 -31.67 -9.90 20.48
C ASN A 287 -30.93 -8.60 20.19
N TYR A 288 -30.25 -8.49 19.04
CA TYR A 288 -29.42 -7.35 18.66
C TYR A 288 -29.98 -6.57 17.46
N ARG A 289 -31.27 -6.71 17.17
CA ARG A 289 -31.98 -5.98 16.11
C ARG A 289 -32.29 -4.53 16.50
N GLY A 290 -32.50 -3.69 15.48
CA GLY A 290 -33.11 -2.37 15.62
C GLY A 290 -32.14 -1.27 16.06
N GLY A 291 -30.92 -1.26 15.54
CA GLY A 291 -29.97 -0.18 15.84
C GLY A 291 -29.49 -0.24 17.28
N GLN A 292 -28.94 -1.36 17.72
CA GLN A 292 -28.24 -1.42 19.00
C GLN A 292 -26.77 -1.04 18.82
N THR A 293 -26.16 -0.46 19.85
CA THR A 293 -24.72 -0.20 19.84
C THR A 293 -23.98 -1.43 20.33
N VAL A 294 -23.05 -1.90 19.51
CA VAL A 294 -22.07 -2.94 19.85
C VAL A 294 -20.67 -2.40 19.60
N TYR A 295 -19.65 -3.11 20.05
CA TYR A 295 -18.25 -2.72 19.84
C TYR A 295 -17.57 -3.79 19.01
N VAL A 296 -16.87 -3.37 17.97
CA VAL A 296 -16.11 -4.25 17.08
C VAL A 296 -14.63 -4.04 17.37
N ALA A 297 -13.90 -5.13 17.55
CA ALA A 297 -12.44 -5.15 17.61
C ALA A 297 -11.92 -6.06 16.50
N VAL A 298 -10.91 -5.60 15.76
CA VAL A 298 -10.26 -6.38 14.69
C VAL A 298 -8.81 -6.64 15.09
N ARG A 299 -8.43 -7.90 15.13
CA ARG A 299 -7.07 -8.36 15.39
C ARG A 299 -6.27 -8.46 14.11
N LEU A 300 -4.95 -8.53 14.27
CA LEU A 300 -4.02 -8.54 13.14
C LEU A 300 -4.14 -9.79 12.25
N ASN A 301 -4.57 -10.91 12.82
CA ASN A 301 -4.88 -12.14 12.07
C ASN A 301 -6.20 -12.08 11.27
N GLY A 302 -6.94 -10.97 11.32
CA GLY A 302 -8.25 -10.82 10.68
C GLY A 302 -9.42 -11.28 11.55
N GLU A 303 -9.16 -11.78 12.75
CA GLU A 303 -10.20 -12.17 13.71
C GLU A 303 -10.94 -10.92 14.21
N VAL A 304 -12.25 -11.02 14.29
CA VAL A 304 -13.17 -9.97 14.72
C VAL A 304 -13.91 -10.41 15.95
N LEU A 305 -13.90 -9.56 16.97
CA LEU A 305 -14.70 -9.70 18.17
C LEU A 305 -15.77 -8.63 18.17
N VAL A 306 -17.03 -9.06 18.29
CA VAL A 306 -18.16 -8.16 18.53
C VAL A 306 -18.61 -8.32 19.97
N THR A 307 -18.56 -7.26 20.75
CA THR A 307 -18.93 -7.25 22.17
C THR A 307 -20.08 -6.31 22.46
N ASN A 308 -20.80 -6.55 23.56
CA ASN A 308 -21.74 -5.57 24.10
C ASN A 308 -21.00 -4.50 24.93
N ALA A 309 -21.74 -3.54 25.47
CA ALA A 309 -21.19 -2.45 26.29
C ALA A 309 -20.53 -2.92 27.60
N ALA A 310 -20.86 -4.12 28.08
CA ALA A 310 -20.22 -4.72 29.25
C ALA A 310 -18.92 -5.48 28.90
N GLY A 311 -18.52 -5.51 27.62
CA GLY A 311 -17.34 -6.24 27.15
C GLY A 311 -17.57 -7.73 26.95
N ASN A 312 -18.80 -8.23 27.10
CA ASN A 312 -19.10 -9.63 26.84
C ASN A 312 -19.11 -9.88 25.33
N VAL A 313 -18.40 -10.94 24.90
CA VAL A 313 -18.33 -11.36 23.49
C VAL A 313 -19.70 -11.88 23.05
N ILE A 314 -20.26 -11.24 22.03
CA ILE A 314 -21.50 -11.63 21.35
C ILE A 314 -21.17 -12.61 20.23
N ARG A 315 -20.13 -12.30 19.44
CA ARG A 315 -19.74 -13.07 18.27
C ARG A 315 -18.23 -12.95 18.03
N MET A 316 -17.64 -14.06 17.59
CA MET A 316 -16.31 -14.10 16.99
C MET A 316 -16.43 -14.60 15.55
N THR A 317 -15.64 -14.04 14.65
CA THR A 317 -15.60 -14.41 13.22
C THR A 317 -14.28 -13.93 12.62
N ASP A 318 -13.98 -14.33 11.40
CA ASP A 318 -12.81 -13.84 10.66
C ASP A 318 -13.23 -13.00 9.46
N ILE A 319 -12.41 -12.00 9.11
CA ILE A 319 -12.50 -11.27 7.85
C ILE A 319 -11.53 -11.91 6.85
N PRO A 320 -11.99 -12.23 5.63
CA PRO A 320 -11.08 -12.65 4.57
C PRO A 320 -9.99 -11.58 4.32
N PRO A 321 -8.69 -11.93 4.31
CA PRO A 321 -7.62 -10.95 4.18
C PRO A 321 -7.72 -10.02 2.96
N GLU A 322 -8.27 -10.51 1.85
CA GLU A 322 -8.57 -9.75 0.62
C GLU A 322 -9.52 -8.57 0.89
N ASN A 323 -10.48 -8.73 1.80
CA ASN A 323 -11.44 -7.69 2.12
C ASN A 323 -10.79 -6.48 2.81
N LEU A 324 -9.69 -6.69 3.54
CA LEU A 324 -8.95 -5.62 4.20
C LEU A 324 -8.22 -4.70 3.21
N HIS A 325 -8.13 -5.10 1.93
CA HIS A 325 -7.59 -4.28 0.84
C HIS A 325 -8.68 -3.52 0.07
N GLU A 326 -9.88 -4.09 0.01
CA GLU A 326 -10.95 -3.63 -0.89
C GLU A 326 -12.04 -2.82 -0.21
N PHE A 327 -12.42 -3.18 1.02
CA PHE A 327 -13.56 -2.59 1.70
C PHE A 327 -13.13 -1.65 2.81
N LYS A 328 -13.90 -0.58 3.01
CA LYS A 328 -13.75 0.26 4.21
C LYS A 328 -14.28 -0.45 5.45
N MET A 329 -13.87 0.05 6.61
CA MET A 329 -14.13 -0.54 7.93
C MET A 329 -15.59 -1.01 8.16
N ASP A 330 -16.58 -0.20 7.79
CA ASP A 330 -18.01 -0.43 7.98
C ASP A 330 -18.78 -0.69 6.67
N GLN A 331 -18.06 -0.89 5.56
CA GLN A 331 -18.69 -1.07 4.26
C GLN A 331 -19.33 -2.45 4.14
N PRO A 332 -20.60 -2.55 3.69
CA PRO A 332 -21.24 -3.84 3.44
C PRO A 332 -20.63 -4.53 2.20
N PRO A 333 -20.76 -5.87 2.07
CA PRO A 333 -20.42 -6.55 0.83
C PRO A 333 -21.25 -5.99 -0.33
N PRO A 334 -20.73 -6.03 -1.58
CA PRO A 334 -21.52 -5.67 -2.74
C PRO A 334 -22.76 -6.57 -2.80
N THR A 335 -23.95 -5.96 -2.77
CA THR A 335 -25.19 -6.72 -2.98
C THR A 335 -25.22 -7.19 -4.42
N SER A 336 -25.72 -8.41 -4.68
CA SER A 336 -25.83 -9.02 -6.02
C SER A 336 -26.57 -8.13 -7.05
N ARG A 337 -27.35 -7.14 -6.61
CA ARG A 337 -27.99 -6.12 -7.47
C ARG A 337 -27.06 -4.99 -7.91
N SER A 338 -26.01 -4.68 -7.16
CA SER A 338 -25.02 -3.63 -7.51
C SER A 338 -23.97 -4.12 -8.53
N ALA A 339 -23.69 -5.42 -8.55
CA ALA A 339 -22.80 -6.05 -9.55
C ALA A 339 -23.36 -5.94 -10.98
N PHE A 340 -24.69 -5.90 -11.15
CA PHE A 340 -25.33 -5.76 -12.46
C PHE A 340 -25.27 -4.32 -13.01
N HIS A 341 -25.28 -3.29 -12.16
CA HIS A 341 -25.28 -1.91 -12.65
C HIS A 341 -23.88 -1.41 -13.07
N ALA A 342 -22.82 -1.93 -12.46
CA ALA A 342 -21.45 -1.65 -12.91
C ALA A 342 -21.17 -2.27 -14.29
N ASP A 343 -21.84 -3.36 -14.65
CA ASP A 343 -21.64 -4.07 -15.91
C ASP A 343 -22.50 -3.51 -17.07
N ILE A 344 -23.64 -2.87 -16.76
CA ILE A 344 -24.52 -2.25 -17.77
C ILE A 344 -24.00 -0.86 -18.19
N SER A 345 -23.25 -0.16 -17.34
CA SER A 345 -22.54 1.07 -17.74
C SER A 345 -21.42 0.83 -18.76
N LYS A 346 -20.98 -0.43 -18.97
CA LYS A 346 -19.92 -0.80 -19.91
C LYS A 346 -20.43 -1.29 -21.28
N LYS A 347 -21.74 -1.26 -21.55
CA LYS A 347 -22.30 -1.66 -22.87
C LYS A 347 -23.30 -0.65 -23.42
N GLY A 348 -22.83 0.17 -24.34
CA GLY A 348 -23.59 0.57 -25.52
C GLY A 348 -24.50 1.79 -25.38
N SER A 349 -24.05 2.88 -26.01
CA SER A 349 -24.90 3.88 -26.68
C SER A 349 -26.13 3.22 -27.33
N ARG A 350 -27.31 3.40 -26.72
CA ARG A 350 -28.59 3.09 -27.39
C ARG A 350 -28.86 4.18 -28.43
N LYS A 351 -28.49 3.90 -29.68
CA LYS A 351 -29.22 4.45 -30.82
C LYS A 351 -30.66 3.92 -30.75
N SER A 352 -31.59 4.85 -30.84
CA SER A 352 -33.01 4.73 -31.23
C SER A 352 -33.61 3.33 -31.30
N LEU A 353 -34.52 3.03 -30.37
CA LEU A 353 -35.52 1.95 -30.45
C LEU A 353 -36.90 2.61 -30.60
N LEU A 354 -37.04 3.49 -31.60
CA LEU A 354 -38.28 4.17 -31.99
C LEU A 354 -38.23 4.40 -33.51
N SER A 355 -38.36 3.34 -34.31
CA SER A 355 -38.69 3.43 -35.75
C SER A 355 -39.07 2.08 -36.39
N GLN A 356 -39.76 1.18 -35.68
CA GLN A 356 -40.28 -0.05 -36.29
C GLN A 356 -41.65 -0.42 -35.70
N PHE A 357 -42.61 0.49 -35.81
CA PHE A 357 -44.04 0.21 -35.73
C PHE A 357 -44.73 1.33 -36.51
N ASP A 358 -44.88 1.13 -37.82
CA ASP A 358 -45.91 1.69 -38.69
C ASP A 358 -45.52 1.39 -40.15
N GLU A 359 -45.93 0.21 -40.63
CA GLU A 359 -46.23 -0.12 -42.03
C GLU A 359 -46.50 -1.63 -42.13
N ALA A 360 -47.72 -2.07 -41.79
CA ALA A 360 -48.34 -3.31 -42.28
C ALA A 360 -49.79 -3.48 -41.76
N THR A 361 -50.72 -2.72 -42.33
CA THR A 361 -52.15 -3.05 -42.56
C THR A 361 -52.60 -2.11 -43.69
N ASP A 362 -52.88 -2.57 -44.91
CA ASP A 362 -54.15 -3.22 -45.30
C ASP A 362 -55.03 -3.78 -44.19
#